data_AF-A0A1B2YY56-F1
#
_entry.id   AF-A0A1B2YY56-F1
#
_cell.length_a   1.000
_cell.length_b   1.000
_cell.length_c   1.000
_cell.angle_alpha   90.00
_cell.angle_beta   90.00
_cell.angle_gamma   90.00
#
_symmetry.space_group_name_H-M   'P 1'
#
loop_
_entity.id
_entity.type
_entity.pdbx_description
1 polymer ?
#
loop_
_entity_poly.entity_id
_entity_poly.type
_entity_poly.pdbx_seq_one_letter_code
_entity_poly.pdbx_strand_id
1 'polypeptide(L)'
;MENILDFFFYNEISPKEKLGPTGRTIEAKLLKRINAVIAIMRDVEKTQTKPTVAMLQSLFVMDEPKKKPLILEKKYAEEKKEVRFREKRNTNNEL
;
A
#
# COMPACT_ATOMS: atom_id res chain seq x y z
N MET A 1 25.34 -0.62 52.62
CA MET A 1 23.89 -0.62 52.36
C MET A 1 23.53 0.32 51.21
N GLU A 2 24.33 1.39 51.02
CA GLU A 2 24.25 2.34 49.88
C GLU A 2 24.20 1.63 48.51
N ASN A 3 25.14 0.72 48.22
CA ASN A 3 25.21 0.02 46.92
C ASN A 3 23.92 -0.74 46.50
N ILE A 4 23.11 -1.20 47.47
CA ILE A 4 21.85 -1.90 47.17
C ILE A 4 20.76 -0.88 46.80
N LEU A 5 20.69 0.25 47.49
CA LEU A 5 19.75 1.32 47.16
C LEU A 5 20.10 1.96 45.81
N ASP A 6 21.39 2.13 45.55
CA ASP A 6 21.90 2.61 44.27
C ASP A 6 21.53 1.67 43.12
N PHE A 7 21.59 0.34 43.33
CA PHE A 7 21.15 -0.64 42.34
C PHE A 7 19.68 -0.42 41.96
N PHE A 8 18.78 -0.27 42.95
CA PHE A 8 17.37 -0.02 42.67
C PHE A 8 17.14 1.31 41.96
N PHE A 9 17.88 2.34 42.35
CA PHE A 9 17.81 3.67 41.73
C PHE A 9 18.26 3.65 40.26
N TYR A 10 19.44 3.10 39.97
CA TYR A 10 19.99 3.06 38.60
C TYR A 10 19.23 2.13 37.66
N ASN A 11 18.60 1.07 38.19
CA ASN A 11 17.79 0.15 37.38
C ASN A 11 16.31 0.53 37.37
N GLU A 12 15.92 1.65 38.01
CA GLU A 12 14.55 2.14 38.11
C GLU A 12 13.56 1.07 38.63
N ILE A 13 14.04 0.15 39.47
CA ILE A 13 13.23 -0.91 40.08
C ILE A 13 12.89 -0.48 41.51
N SER A 14 11.62 -0.62 41.91
CA SER A 14 11.25 -0.35 43.29
C SER A 14 11.85 -1.41 44.23
N PRO A 15 12.49 -1.02 45.35
CA PRO A 15 12.96 -1.97 46.37
C PRO A 15 11.85 -2.85 46.97
N LYS A 16 10.58 -2.45 46.78
CA LYS A 16 9.40 -3.19 47.23
C LYS A 16 8.82 -4.11 46.15
N GLU A 17 9.38 -4.11 44.95
CA GLU A 17 8.87 -4.87 43.83
C GLU A 17 9.19 -6.36 43.94
N LYS A 18 8.17 -7.20 43.74
CA LYS A 18 8.33 -8.66 43.77
C LYS A 18 8.79 -9.16 42.40
N LEU A 19 10.10 -9.22 42.20
CA LEU A 19 10.73 -9.68 40.96
C LEU A 19 10.56 -11.20 40.71
N GLY A 20 9.99 -11.92 41.68
CA GLY A 20 9.86 -13.38 41.63
C GLY A 20 11.20 -14.08 41.86
N PRO A 21 11.21 -15.43 41.90
CA PRO A 21 12.42 -16.20 42.17
C PRO A 21 13.47 -16.09 41.06
N THR A 22 13.07 -15.73 39.84
CA THR A 22 13.95 -15.48 38.70
C THR A 22 13.40 -14.34 37.85
N GLY A 23 14.25 -13.43 37.37
CA GLY A 23 13.86 -12.30 36.49
C GLY A 23 13.13 -12.74 35.21
N ARG A 24 13.28 -14.01 34.81
CA ARG A 24 12.52 -14.68 33.74
C ARG A 24 11.00 -14.62 33.94
N THR A 25 10.53 -14.53 35.18
CA THR A 25 9.10 -14.41 35.49
C THR A 25 8.54 -13.06 35.03
N ILE A 26 9.34 -12.00 35.12
CA ILE A 26 8.97 -10.65 34.67
C ILE A 26 8.91 -10.61 33.16
N GLU A 27 9.93 -11.17 32.50
CA GLU A 27 10.00 -11.29 31.04
C GLU A 27 8.77 -12.02 30.48
N ALA A 28 8.42 -13.19 31.05
CA ALA A 28 7.24 -13.95 30.63
C ALA A 28 5.93 -13.18 30.84
N LYS A 29 5.80 -12.43 31.94
CA LYS A 29 4.62 -11.57 32.18
C LYS A 29 4.57 -10.40 31.20
N LEU A 30 5.70 -9.79 30.88
CA LEU A 30 5.79 -8.67 29.95
C LEU A 30 5.45 -9.13 28.52
N LEU A 31 5.99 -10.26 28.07
CA LEU A 31 5.66 -10.86 26.78
C LEU A 31 4.16 -11.13 26.63
N LYS A 32 3.51 -11.68 27.67
CA LYS A 32 2.04 -11.88 27.68
C LYS A 32 1.28 -10.56 27.56
N ARG A 33 1.72 -9.51 28.27
CA ARG A 33 1.11 -8.18 28.20
C ARG A 33 1.25 -7.57 26.80
N ILE A 34 2.43 -7.66 26.19
CA ILE A 34 2.68 -7.17 24.83
C ILE A 34 1.76 -7.89 23.83
N ASN A 35 1.67 -9.22 23.90
CA ASN A 35 0.77 -9.99 23.03
C ASN A 35 -0.69 -9.58 23.20
N ALA A 36 -1.14 -9.31 24.42
CA ALA A 36 -2.48 -8.82 24.68
C ALA A 36 -2.72 -7.42 24.07
N VAL A 37 -1.76 -6.50 24.21
CA VAL A 37 -1.84 -5.16 23.59
C VAL A 37 -1.91 -5.25 22.07
N ILE A 38 -1.09 -6.11 21.44
CA ILE A 38 -1.14 -6.34 19.99
C ILE A 38 -2.52 -6.87 19.57
N ALA A 39 -3.09 -7.80 20.33
CA ALA A 39 -4.42 -8.34 20.05
C ALA A 39 -5.50 -7.26 20.14
N ILE A 40 -5.46 -6.40 21.17
CA ILE A 40 -6.38 -5.27 21.34
C ILE A 40 -6.25 -4.28 20.18
N MET A 41 -5.02 -3.88 19.83
CA MET A 41 -4.79 -2.96 18.71
C MET A 41 -5.32 -3.53 17.39
N ARG A 42 -5.10 -4.83 17.13
CA ARG A 42 -5.62 -5.53 15.95
C ARG A 42 -7.15 -5.61 15.95
N ASP A 43 -7.77 -5.78 17.10
CA ASP A 43 -9.23 -5.81 17.22
C ASP A 43 -9.84 -4.44 16.94
N VAL A 44 -9.28 -3.37 17.53
CA VAL A 44 -9.65 -1.98 17.23
C VAL A 44 -9.48 -1.69 15.74
N GLU A 45 -8.39 -2.17 15.13
CA GLU A 45 -8.16 -1.99 13.70
C GLU A 45 -9.25 -2.65 12.84
N LYS A 46 -9.65 -3.87 13.20
CA LYS A 46 -10.67 -4.63 12.45
C LYS A 46 -12.09 -4.10 12.66
N THR A 47 -12.44 -3.71 13.88
CA THR A 47 -13.82 -3.38 14.27
C THR A 47 -14.15 -1.91 14.08
N GLN A 48 -13.18 -1.00 14.25
CA GLN A 48 -13.41 0.44 14.19
C GLN A 48 -12.73 1.07 12.97
N THR A 49 -11.40 0.98 12.87
CA THR A 49 -10.68 1.84 11.91
C THR A 49 -10.83 1.37 10.47
N LYS A 50 -10.75 0.07 10.18
CA LYS A 50 -10.91 -0.47 8.82
C LYS A 50 -12.28 -0.18 8.21
N PRO A 51 -13.41 -0.48 8.89
CA PRO A 51 -14.72 -0.14 8.37
C PRO A 51 -14.88 1.37 8.15
N THR A 52 -14.42 2.22 9.08
CA THR A 52 -14.49 3.68 8.90
C THR A 52 -13.70 4.13 7.68
N VAL A 53 -12.48 3.62 7.46
CA VAL A 53 -11.70 3.92 6.25
C VAL A 53 -12.44 3.47 4.99
N ALA A 54 -13.01 2.26 4.97
CA ALA A 54 -13.78 1.75 3.84
C ALA A 54 -15.05 2.58 3.57
N MET A 55 -15.75 3.01 4.62
CA MET A 55 -16.91 3.91 4.50
C MET A 55 -16.50 5.26 3.93
N LEU A 56 -15.43 5.88 4.45
CA LEU A 56 -14.92 7.15 3.94
C LEU A 56 -14.51 7.01 2.46
N GLN A 57 -13.80 5.94 2.10
CA GLN A 57 -13.47 5.65 0.69
C GLN A 57 -14.71 5.42 -0.18
N SER A 58 -15.79 4.87 0.38
CA SER A 58 -17.05 4.65 -0.35
C SER A 58 -17.86 5.94 -0.51
N LEU A 59 -17.78 6.86 0.45
CA LEU A 59 -18.41 8.17 0.36
C LEU A 59 -17.64 9.10 -0.58
N PHE A 60 -16.31 9.02 -0.52
CA PHE A 60 -15.38 9.76 -1.36
C PHE A 60 -14.87 8.90 -2.51
N VAL A 61 -15.70 8.00 -3.07
CA VAL A 61 -15.36 7.25 -4.30
C VAL A 61 -14.66 8.24 -5.19
N MET A 62 -13.40 7.96 -5.42
CA MET A 62 -12.53 8.72 -6.27
C MET A 62 -13.32 8.91 -7.56
N ASP A 63 -13.73 10.13 -7.85
CA ASP A 63 -13.82 10.64 -9.21
C ASP A 63 -12.40 10.50 -9.79
N GLU A 64 -11.89 9.28 -9.96
CA GLU A 64 -10.94 9.06 -11.01
C GLU A 64 -11.70 9.50 -12.25
N PRO A 65 -11.28 10.59 -12.92
CA PRO A 65 -11.97 11.03 -14.11
C PRO A 65 -11.95 9.82 -15.03
N LYS A 66 -13.12 9.22 -15.30
CA LYS A 66 -13.25 8.11 -16.25
C LYS A 66 -12.47 8.57 -17.46
N LYS A 67 -11.31 7.96 -17.73
CA LYS A 67 -10.43 8.40 -18.82
C LYS A 67 -11.29 8.33 -20.06
N LYS A 68 -11.80 9.48 -20.51
CA LYS A 68 -12.67 9.55 -21.67
C LYS A 68 -11.86 8.93 -22.79
N PRO A 69 -12.35 7.89 -23.48
CA PRO A 69 -11.59 7.29 -24.56
C PRO A 69 -11.25 8.41 -25.54
N LEU A 70 -9.95 8.62 -25.80
CA LEU A 70 -9.53 9.59 -26.80
C LEU A 70 -10.13 9.14 -28.14
N ILE A 71 -11.07 9.91 -28.67
CA ILE A 71 -11.56 9.74 -30.03
C ILE A 71 -10.45 10.26 -30.94
N LEU A 72 -9.52 9.39 -31.30
CA LEU A 72 -8.51 9.67 -32.31
C LEU A 72 -9.14 9.42 -33.68
N GLU A 73 -9.30 10.48 -34.47
CA GLU A 73 -9.59 10.32 -35.89
C GLU A 73 -8.47 9.49 -36.52
N LYS A 74 -8.81 8.30 -37.03
CA LYS A 74 -7.92 7.59 -37.93
C LYS A 74 -7.82 8.46 -39.19
N LYS A 75 -6.80 9.32 -39.25
CA LYS A 75 -6.34 9.85 -40.52
C LYS A 75 -5.88 8.63 -41.31
N TYR A 76 -6.74 8.14 -42.19
CA TYR A 76 -6.32 7.31 -43.29
C TYR A 76 -5.37 8.18 -44.09
N ALA A 77 -4.07 8.09 -43.78
CA ALA A 77 -3.09 8.35 -44.80
C ALA A 77 -3.46 7.35 -45.89
N GLU A 78 -4.07 7.84 -46.97
CA GLU A 78 -4.07 7.12 -48.22
C GLU A 78 -2.60 6.91 -48.55
N GLU A 79 -2.03 5.80 -48.06
CA GLU A 79 -0.88 5.20 -48.68
C GLU A 79 -1.34 4.97 -50.12
N LYS A 80 -0.94 5.89 -50.99
CA LYS A 80 -1.09 5.75 -52.43
C LYS A 80 -0.33 4.49 -52.77
N LYS A 81 -1.03 3.35 -52.76
CA LYS A 81 -0.51 2.09 -53.26
C LYS A 81 -0.05 2.39 -54.66
N GLU A 82 1.25 2.29 -54.90
CA GLU A 82 1.78 2.33 -56.25
C GLU A 82 1.03 1.25 -57.04
N VAL A 83 0.20 1.70 -57.98
CA VAL A 83 -0.58 0.82 -58.83
C VAL A 83 0.41 -0.03 -59.62
N ARG A 84 0.43 -1.35 -59.33
CA ARG A 84 1.34 -2.34 -59.94
C ARG A 84 1.29 -2.38 -61.47
N PHE A 85 0.19 -1.91 -62.05
CA PHE A 85 0.00 -1.88 -63.49
C PHE A 85 -0.44 -0.47 -63.89
N ARG A 86 0.35 0.16 -64.77
CA ARG A 86 -0.04 1.35 -65.52
C ARG A 86 -0.20 0.95 -66.97
N GLU A 87 -1.33 1.32 -67.55
CA GLU A 87 -1.59 1.12 -68.97
C GLU A 87 -0.58 1.93 -69.79
N LYS A 88 0.13 1.27 -70.71
CA LYS A 88 1.00 1.97 -71.66
C LYS A 88 0.10 2.63 -72.71
N ARG A 89 0.10 3.97 -72.77
CA ARG A 89 -0.45 4.68 -73.92
C ARG A 89 0.42 4.34 -75.14
N ASN A 90 -0.17 3.65 -76.11
CA ASN A 90 0.46 3.39 -77.40
C ASN A 90 0.39 4.68 -78.22
N THR A 91 1.51 5.35 -78.45
CA THR A 91 1.58 6.61 -79.21
C THR A 91 1.73 6.42 -80.72
N ASN A 92 1.45 5.23 -81.24
CA ASN A 92 1.50 4.98 -82.67
C ASN A 92 0.09 4.78 -83.23
N ASN A 93 -0.62 5.90 -83.41
CA ASN A 93 -1.44 6.05 -84.60
C ASN A 93 -0.61 6.92 -85.54
N GLU A 94 -0.02 6.27 -86.53
CA GLU A 94 0.84 6.84 -87.56
C GLU A 94 0.08 7.86 -88.42
N LEU A 95 0.80 8.91 -88.82
CA LEU A 95 0.75 9.48 -90.16
C LEU A 95 2.18 9.75 -90.60
#